data_AF-A0A522DLN9-F1
#
_entry.id   AF-A0A522DLN9-F1
#
_cell.length_a   1.000
_cell.length_b   1.000
_cell.length_c   1.000
_cell.angle_alpha   90.00
_cell.angle_beta   90.00
_cell.angle_gamma   90.00
#
_symmetry.space_group_name_H-M   'P 1'
#
loop_
_entity.id
_entity.type
_entity.pdbx_description
1 polymer ?
#
loop_
_entity_poly.entity_id
_entity_poly.type
_entity_poly.pdbx_seq_one_letter_code
_entity_poly.pdbx_strand_id
1 'polypeptide(L)'
;MTERLRDGMRCELKSKGHLQLVVLPGTESRSNSAVVIPDGRTDIPLFLIEVFLRAQEHDPHAIIECKRIAGTDTHLCREYVIEGVDRFRKGKYGYNHATGFMAGYVLAGDSEEAVSGINAYLSRTKRKAENLVPDNICEDAPTWGSQHPRSEPASPIQIHHVFLGLSNSSF
;
A
#
# COMPACT_ATOMS: atom_id res chain seq x y z
N MET A 1 6.59 -7.80 -10.56
CA MET A 1 5.96 -7.21 -11.76
C MET A 1 6.25 -8.12 -12.91
N THR A 2 5.20 -8.73 -13.48
CA THR A 2 5.26 -9.62 -14.64
C THR A 2 5.75 -8.86 -15.87
N GLU A 3 6.38 -9.57 -16.80
CA GLU A 3 6.87 -8.97 -18.06
C GLU A 3 5.71 -8.41 -18.90
N ARG A 4 4.54 -9.05 -18.84
CA ARG A 4 3.32 -8.63 -19.53
C ARG A 4 2.72 -7.34 -18.97
N LEU A 5 2.68 -7.13 -17.63
CA LEU A 5 2.26 -5.84 -17.05
C LEU A 5 3.16 -4.71 -17.54
N ARG A 6 4.47 -4.96 -17.50
CA ARG A 6 5.50 -3.99 -17.87
C ARG A 6 5.37 -3.59 -19.34
N ASP A 7 5.15 -4.55 -20.23
CA ASP A 7 4.98 -4.28 -21.65
C ASP A 7 3.63 -3.62 -21.95
N GLY A 8 2.57 -4.00 -21.24
CA GLY A 8 1.27 -3.32 -21.29
C GLY A 8 1.37 -1.84 -20.90
N MET A 9 1.99 -1.54 -19.76
CA MET A 9 2.22 -0.16 -19.30
C MET A 9 3.08 0.65 -20.29
N ARG A 10 4.11 0.03 -20.89
CA ARG A 10 4.95 0.68 -21.91
C ARG A 10 4.21 0.96 -23.21
N CYS A 11 3.30 0.08 -23.61
CA CYS A 11 2.46 0.29 -24.79
C CYS A 11 1.47 1.44 -24.55
N GLU A 12 0.88 1.50 -23.36
CA GLU A 12 -0.08 2.53 -23.01
C GLU A 12 0.56 3.93 -22.92
N LEU A 13 1.74 4.04 -22.33
CA LEU A 13 2.50 5.30 -22.30
C LEU A 13 2.83 5.83 -23.70
N LYS A 14 2.84 4.98 -24.73
CA LYS A 14 3.10 5.35 -26.13
C LYS A 14 1.82 5.71 -26.88
N SER A 15 0.66 5.17 -26.51
CA SER A 15 -0.62 5.62 -27.04
C SER A 15 -0.99 6.95 -26.39
N LYS A 16 -1.08 8.01 -27.18
CA LYS A 16 -1.52 9.35 -26.73
C LYS A 16 -3.04 9.40 -26.43
N GLY A 17 -3.59 8.32 -25.85
CA GLY A 17 -5.01 8.15 -25.55
C GLY A 17 -5.38 8.60 -24.14
N HIS A 18 -6.68 8.75 -23.90
CA HIS A 18 -7.22 9.01 -22.58
C HIS A 18 -7.06 7.77 -21.68
N LEU A 19 -6.14 7.84 -20.71
CA LEU A 19 -5.97 6.80 -19.69
C LEU A 19 -7.29 6.60 -18.93
N GLN A 20 -7.94 5.45 -19.11
CA GLN A 20 -9.13 5.08 -18.34
C GLN A 20 -8.71 4.30 -17.08
N LEU A 21 -8.75 4.99 -15.95
CA LEU A 21 -8.48 4.43 -14.63
C LEU A 21 -9.80 3.94 -13.99
N VAL A 22 -9.80 2.71 -13.51
CA VAL A 22 -10.88 2.16 -12.68
C VAL A 22 -10.41 2.07 -11.24
N VAL A 23 -11.21 2.64 -10.36
CA VAL A 23 -11.05 2.57 -8.90
C VAL A 23 -12.11 1.61 -8.39
N LEU A 24 -11.71 0.54 -7.71
CA LEU A 24 -12.66 -0.43 -7.14
C LEU A 24 -12.59 -0.38 -5.61
N PRO A 25 -13.43 0.40 -4.92
CA PRO A 25 -13.37 0.47 -3.46
C PRO A 25 -13.75 -0.88 -2.82
N GLY A 26 -12.88 -1.39 -1.95
CA GLY A 26 -13.15 -2.51 -1.05
C GLY A 26 -13.30 -3.86 -1.75
N THR A 27 -12.31 -4.29 -2.51
CA THR A 27 -12.30 -5.57 -3.27
C THR A 27 -11.67 -6.71 -2.49
N GLU A 28 -12.20 -7.92 -2.68
CA GLU A 28 -11.58 -9.16 -2.23
C GLU A 28 -10.18 -9.37 -2.85
N SER A 29 -9.25 -9.90 -2.07
CA SER A 29 -7.85 -10.16 -2.45
C SER A 29 -7.52 -11.63 -2.28
N ARG A 30 -6.63 -12.12 -3.14
CA ARG A 30 -6.03 -13.46 -3.07
C ARG A 30 -4.52 -13.32 -3.06
N SER A 31 -3.85 -13.99 -2.12
CA SER A 31 -2.39 -13.99 -2.06
C SER A 31 -1.73 -14.66 -3.27
N ASN A 32 -2.39 -15.63 -3.93
CA ASN A 32 -1.94 -16.23 -5.18
C ASN A 32 -3.10 -16.93 -5.92
N SER A 33 -2.82 -17.43 -7.13
CA SER A 33 -3.81 -18.08 -8.00
C SER A 33 -4.36 -19.42 -7.49
N ALA A 34 -3.70 -20.08 -6.53
CA ALA A 34 -4.17 -21.32 -5.93
C ALA A 34 -5.22 -21.08 -4.81
N VAL A 35 -5.38 -19.84 -4.36
CA VAL A 35 -6.35 -19.47 -3.32
C VAL A 35 -7.75 -19.35 -3.92
N VAL A 36 -8.60 -20.34 -3.65
CA VAL A 36 -9.98 -20.41 -4.19
C VAL A 36 -10.90 -19.37 -3.53
N ILE A 37 -10.89 -19.33 -2.19
CA ILE A 37 -11.66 -18.38 -1.39
C ILE A 37 -10.76 -17.20 -1.05
N PRO A 38 -11.16 -15.95 -1.33
CA PRO A 38 -10.37 -14.76 -0.99
C PRO A 38 -9.91 -14.79 0.46
N ASP A 39 -8.61 -14.58 0.65
CA ASP A 39 -7.99 -14.56 1.97
C ASP A 39 -7.81 -13.13 2.49
N GLY A 40 -8.10 -12.10 1.67
CA GLY A 40 -8.03 -10.69 2.06
C GLY A 40 -9.08 -9.79 1.40
N ARG A 41 -9.04 -8.50 1.75
CA ARG A 41 -9.85 -7.46 1.13
C ARG A 41 -9.09 -6.13 1.15
N THR A 42 -8.72 -5.62 -0.02
CA THR A 42 -7.99 -4.36 -0.20
C THR A 42 -8.94 -3.17 -0.26
N ASP A 43 -8.53 -2.03 0.27
CA ASP A 43 -9.39 -0.85 0.34
C ASP A 43 -9.52 -0.12 -1.00
N ILE A 44 -8.42 0.18 -1.70
CA ILE A 44 -8.47 0.89 -2.98
C ILE A 44 -7.45 0.33 -3.97
N PRO A 45 -7.79 -0.73 -4.71
CA PRO A 45 -7.09 -1.12 -5.93
C PRO A 45 -7.34 -0.13 -7.09
N LEU A 46 -6.30 0.04 -7.91
CA LEU A 46 -6.32 0.86 -9.11
C LEU A 46 -5.99 0.01 -10.34
N PHE A 47 -6.83 0.09 -11.37
CA PHE A 47 -6.64 -0.65 -12.62
C PHE A 47 -6.64 0.29 -13.82
N LEU A 48 -5.65 0.14 -14.70
CA LEU A 48 -5.67 0.76 -16.01
C LEU A 48 -6.39 -0.16 -17.00
N ILE A 49 -7.55 0.26 -17.51
CA ILE A 49 -8.43 -0.61 -18.32
C ILE A 49 -7.70 -1.18 -19.52
N GLU A 50 -6.92 -0.36 -20.22
CA GLU A 50 -6.22 -0.78 -21.44
C GLU A 50 -5.23 -1.93 -21.16
N VAL A 51 -4.53 -1.88 -20.03
CA VAL A 51 -3.60 -2.95 -19.62
C VAL A 51 -4.38 -4.19 -19.20
N PHE A 52 -5.46 -4.02 -18.42
CA PHE A 52 -6.33 -5.12 -17.98
C PHE A 52 -6.90 -5.91 -19.18
N LEU A 53 -7.43 -5.21 -20.18
CA LEU A 53 -8.03 -5.82 -21.36
C LEU A 53 -7.01 -6.44 -22.33
N ARG A 54 -5.83 -5.81 -22.50
CA ARG A 54 -4.82 -6.27 -23.47
C ARG A 54 -3.93 -7.40 -22.94
N ALA A 55 -3.54 -7.33 -21.67
CA ALA A 55 -2.58 -8.27 -21.09
C ALA A 55 -3.25 -9.49 -20.42
N GLN A 56 -4.59 -9.47 -20.26
CA GLN A 56 -5.34 -10.43 -19.43
C GLN A 56 -4.77 -10.54 -18.01
N GLU A 57 -4.10 -9.50 -17.53
CA GLU A 57 -3.58 -9.45 -16.19
C GLU A 57 -4.62 -8.85 -15.27
N HIS A 58 -4.97 -9.62 -14.25
CA HIS A 58 -6.02 -9.29 -13.30
C HIS A 58 -5.49 -8.70 -12.00
N ASP A 59 -4.18 -8.47 -11.89
CA ASP A 59 -3.59 -7.83 -10.72
C ASP A 59 -3.86 -6.32 -10.77
N PRO A 60 -4.31 -5.70 -9.65
CA PRO A 60 -4.35 -4.24 -9.53
C PRO A 60 -2.98 -3.67 -9.87
N HIS A 61 -2.90 -2.51 -10.51
CA HIS A 61 -1.62 -1.85 -10.82
C HIS A 61 -1.03 -1.14 -9.60
N ALA A 62 -1.91 -0.74 -8.68
CA ALA A 62 -1.56 -0.20 -7.38
C ALA A 62 -2.65 -0.58 -6.37
N ILE A 63 -2.25 -0.69 -5.11
CA ILE A 63 -3.13 -0.99 -3.98
C ILE A 63 -2.82 0.02 -2.89
N ILE A 64 -3.86 0.73 -2.44
CA ILE A 64 -3.82 1.60 -1.27
C ILE A 64 -4.61 0.93 -0.16
N GLU A 65 -3.94 0.60 0.95
CA GLU A 65 -4.57 0.13 2.19
C GLU A 65 -4.75 1.33 3.13
N CYS A 66 -5.92 1.42 3.74
CA CYS A 66 -6.35 2.51 4.58
C CYS A 66 -6.43 2.06 6.03
N LYS A 67 -5.86 2.83 6.96
CA LYS A 67 -5.93 2.57 8.40
C LYS A 67 -6.22 3.83 9.18
N ARG A 68 -6.90 3.68 10.32
CA ARG A 68 -6.96 4.73 11.34
C ARG A 68 -5.68 4.69 12.16
N ILE A 69 -5.20 5.84 12.62
CA ILE A 69 -3.99 5.91 13.45
C ILE A 69 -4.07 7.03 14.49
N ALA A 70 -3.51 6.78 15.67
CA ALA A 70 -3.12 7.80 16.63
C ALA A 70 -1.78 7.33 17.24
N GLY A 71 -0.74 8.16 17.20
CA GLY A 71 0.62 7.73 17.51
C GLY A 71 0.82 7.28 18.96
N THR A 72 0.05 7.86 19.87
CA THR A 72 0.02 7.49 21.30
C THR A 72 -0.84 6.24 21.58
N ASP A 73 -1.69 5.81 20.65
CA ASP A 73 -2.48 4.59 20.78
C ASP A 73 -1.70 3.38 20.27
N THR A 74 -1.17 2.61 21.22
CA THR A 74 -0.38 1.41 20.90
C THR A 74 -1.17 0.30 20.20
N HIS A 75 -2.51 0.26 20.35
CA HIS A 75 -3.36 -0.69 19.66
C HIS A 75 -3.47 -0.31 18.17
N LEU A 76 -3.75 0.96 17.86
CA LEU A 76 -3.82 1.44 16.48
C LEU A 76 -2.46 1.34 15.76
N CYS A 77 -1.36 1.66 16.45
CA CYS A 77 -0.01 1.46 15.88
C CYS A 77 0.29 -0.02 15.57
N ARG A 78 -0.13 -0.93 16.47
CA ARG A 78 -0.03 -2.38 16.23
C ARG A 78 -0.89 -2.81 15.06
N GLU A 79 -2.13 -2.35 14.99
CA GLU A 79 -3.08 -2.71 13.92
C GLU A 79 -2.59 -2.22 12.55
N TYR A 80 -2.05 -1.00 12.48
CA TYR A 80 -1.45 -0.45 11.27
C TYR A 80 -0.35 -1.37 10.71
N VAL A 81 0.49 -1.92 11.59
CA VAL A 81 1.55 -2.84 11.20
C VAL A 81 1.01 -4.24 10.88
N ILE A 82 0.24 -4.86 11.78
CA ILE A 82 -0.16 -6.26 11.64
C ILE A 82 -1.24 -6.48 10.57
N GLU A 83 -2.19 -5.55 10.48
CA GLU A 83 -3.33 -5.66 9.56
C GLU A 83 -3.17 -4.79 8.31
N GLY A 84 -2.12 -3.98 8.21
CA GLY A 84 -1.77 -3.21 7.02
C GLY A 84 -0.46 -3.66 6.41
N VAL A 85 0.66 -3.21 7.00
CA VAL A 85 2.03 -3.50 6.52
C VAL A 85 2.27 -5.00 6.32
N ASP A 86 1.88 -5.83 7.28
CA ASP A 86 2.12 -7.26 7.24
C ASP A 86 1.32 -7.97 6.15
N ARG A 87 0.18 -7.40 5.70
CA ARG A 87 -0.57 -7.96 4.56
C ARG A 87 0.21 -7.78 3.26
N PHE A 88 0.89 -6.65 3.08
CA PHE A 88 1.85 -6.47 1.99
C PHE A 88 3.08 -7.37 2.17
N ARG A 89 3.67 -7.42 3.37
CA ARG A 89 4.86 -8.24 3.65
C ARG A 89 4.62 -9.74 3.44
N LYS A 90 3.43 -10.24 3.74
CA LYS A 90 3.05 -11.65 3.55
C LYS A 90 2.57 -11.96 2.13
N GLY A 91 2.57 -10.97 1.22
CA GLY A 91 2.09 -11.14 -0.15
C GLY A 91 0.57 -11.30 -0.26
N LYS A 92 -0.18 -11.13 0.83
CA LYS A 92 -1.65 -11.10 0.81
C LYS A 92 -2.17 -9.92 -0.03
N TYR A 93 -1.43 -8.82 -0.02
CA TYR A 93 -1.60 -7.69 -0.92
C TYR A 93 -0.37 -7.51 -1.79
N GLY A 94 -0.61 -7.21 -3.06
CA GLY A 94 0.44 -6.86 -4.01
C GLY A 94 1.50 -7.96 -4.11
N TYR A 95 1.09 -9.24 -4.17
CA TYR A 95 2.01 -10.38 -4.28
C TYR A 95 3.03 -10.15 -5.41
N ASN A 96 2.56 -9.75 -6.59
CA ASN A 96 3.42 -9.45 -7.75
C ASN A 96 3.95 -8.01 -7.80
N HIS A 97 3.79 -7.23 -6.73
CA HIS A 97 4.20 -5.83 -6.66
C HIS A 97 5.48 -5.64 -5.85
N ALA A 98 6.38 -4.79 -6.36
CA ALA A 98 7.55 -4.32 -5.61
C ALA A 98 7.22 -3.16 -4.67
N THR A 99 6.06 -2.52 -4.88
CA THR A 99 5.64 -1.31 -4.18
C THR A 99 4.19 -1.42 -3.72
N GLY A 100 3.90 -0.96 -2.51
CA GLY A 100 2.55 -0.81 -1.95
C GLY A 100 2.34 0.57 -1.35
N PHE A 101 1.09 0.92 -1.07
CA PHE A 101 0.72 2.23 -0.53
C PHE A 101 -0.17 2.09 0.70
N MET A 102 0.10 2.89 1.72
CA MET A 102 -0.67 2.96 2.95
C MET A 102 -1.12 4.41 3.20
N ALA A 103 -2.41 4.59 3.46
CA ALA A 103 -2.97 5.87 3.92
C ALA A 103 -3.42 5.73 5.38
N GLY A 104 -2.77 6.46 6.28
CA GLY A 104 -3.13 6.55 7.69
C GLY A 104 -3.99 7.78 7.96
N TYR A 105 -5.26 7.60 8.35
CA TYR A 105 -6.12 8.70 8.81
C TYR A 105 -5.83 8.99 10.28
N VAL A 106 -5.22 10.15 10.53
CA VAL A 106 -4.77 10.57 11.88
C VAL A 106 -5.98 11.03 12.69
N LEU A 107 -6.32 10.28 13.72
CA LEU A 107 -7.43 10.57 14.62
C LEU A 107 -7.06 11.55 15.74
N ALA A 108 -5.80 11.56 16.16
CA ALA A 108 -5.24 12.43 17.18
C ALA A 108 -3.73 12.57 16.99
N GLY A 109 -3.18 13.72 17.39
CA GLY A 109 -1.77 14.07 17.17
C GLY A 109 -1.51 14.51 15.74
N ASP A 110 -0.27 14.34 15.28
CA ASP A 110 0.16 14.67 13.92
C ASP A 110 0.84 13.47 13.23
N SER A 111 1.28 13.67 11.99
CA SER A 111 1.93 12.64 11.20
C SER A 111 3.25 12.15 11.80
N GLU A 112 4.02 13.03 12.45
CA GLU A 112 5.29 12.67 13.09
C GLU A 112 5.05 11.81 14.34
N GLU A 113 4.04 12.15 15.14
CA GLU A 113 3.61 11.33 16.27
C GLU A 113 3.14 9.95 15.79
N ALA A 114 2.34 9.88 14.71
CA ALA A 114 1.91 8.63 14.11
C ALA A 114 3.09 7.75 13.69
N VAL A 115 4.07 8.32 12.98
CA VAL A 115 5.30 7.63 12.56
C VAL A 115 6.11 7.16 13.76
N SER A 116 6.25 8.01 14.78
CA SER A 116 6.94 7.66 16.03
C SER A 116 6.30 6.46 16.73
N GLY A 117 4.98 6.45 16.85
CA GLY A 117 4.22 5.32 17.43
C GLY A 117 4.40 4.00 16.67
N ILE A 118 4.36 4.05 15.33
CA ILE A 118 4.60 2.90 14.45
C ILE A 118 6.05 2.40 14.61
N ASN A 119 7.03 3.31 14.56
CA ASN A 119 8.44 2.97 14.70
C ASN A 119 8.77 2.43 16.10
N ALA A 120 8.11 2.92 17.15
CA ALA A 120 8.22 2.36 18.49
C ALA A 120 7.69 0.92 18.54
N TYR A 121 6.56 0.63 17.87
CA TYR A 121 6.03 -0.72 17.76
C TYR A 121 6.98 -1.67 17.00
N LEU A 122 7.49 -1.24 15.85
CA LEU A 122 8.44 -2.02 15.04
C LEU A 122 9.74 -2.29 15.81
N SER A 123 10.29 -1.27 16.46
CA SER A 123 11.50 -1.40 17.27
C SER A 123 11.30 -2.39 18.43
N ARG A 124 10.17 -2.30 19.15
CA ARG A 124 9.81 -3.23 20.23
C ARG A 124 9.65 -4.67 19.75
N THR A 125 9.21 -4.87 18.52
CA THR A 125 9.03 -6.21 17.91
C THR A 125 10.27 -6.68 17.13
N LYS A 126 11.44 -6.07 17.36
CA LYS A 126 12.73 -6.41 16.73
C LYS A 126 12.76 -6.21 15.21
N ARG A 127 11.93 -5.30 14.70
CA ARG A 127 11.79 -4.93 13.28
C ARG A 127 12.29 -3.52 12.98
N LYS A 128 13.32 -3.05 13.71
CA LYS A 128 13.86 -1.68 13.57
C LYS A 128 14.32 -1.33 12.15
N ALA A 129 14.79 -2.31 11.39
CA ALA A 129 15.20 -2.13 9.99
C ALA A 129 14.03 -1.78 9.05
N GLU A 130 12.79 -2.03 9.49
CA GLU A 130 11.56 -1.77 8.75
C GLU A 130 10.89 -0.45 9.17
N ASN A 131 11.57 0.36 9.99
CA ASN A 131 11.06 1.65 10.43
C ASN A 131 10.73 2.55 9.23
N LEU A 132 9.67 3.34 9.39
CA LEU A 132 9.30 4.40 8.46
C LEU A 132 10.34 5.51 8.54
N VAL A 133 10.85 5.89 7.37
CA VAL A 133 11.80 6.99 7.18
C VAL A 133 11.19 8.03 6.23
N PRO A 134 11.54 9.32 6.34
CA PRO A 134 11.05 10.33 5.41
C PRO A 134 11.32 9.95 3.95
N ASP A 135 10.35 10.24 3.09
CA ASP A 135 10.35 9.96 1.66
C ASP A 135 9.86 11.21 0.91
N ASN A 136 10.23 11.36 -0.35
CA ASN A 136 10.05 12.59 -1.13
C ASN A 136 9.24 12.36 -2.42
N ILE A 137 8.25 11.47 -2.37
CA ILE A 137 7.40 11.18 -3.55
C ILE A 137 6.42 12.31 -3.85
N CYS A 138 5.97 13.02 -2.81
CA CYS A 138 5.07 14.15 -2.93
C CYS A 138 5.76 15.39 -2.38
N GLU A 139 5.87 16.44 -3.18
CA GLU A 139 6.44 17.72 -2.72
C GLU A 139 5.47 18.48 -1.80
N ASP A 140 4.17 18.29 -2.00
CA ASP A 140 3.11 19.03 -1.32
C ASP A 140 2.63 18.39 0.00
N ALA A 141 3.13 17.19 0.32
CA ALA A 141 2.72 16.47 1.52
C ALA A 141 3.89 15.64 2.10
N PRO A 142 4.08 15.63 3.43
CA PRO A 142 5.00 14.71 4.07
C PRO A 142 4.67 13.25 3.73
N THR A 143 5.67 12.52 3.26
CA THR A 143 5.57 11.08 2.99
C THR A 143 6.68 10.32 3.68
N TRP A 144 6.44 9.03 3.94
CA TRP A 144 7.43 8.13 4.53
C TRP A 144 7.50 6.84 3.73
N GLY A 145 8.68 6.24 3.69
CA GLY A 145 8.96 4.98 3.05
C GLY A 145 9.40 3.95 4.07
N SER A 146 9.12 2.68 3.79
CA SER A 146 9.62 1.55 4.55
C SER A 146 9.91 0.37 3.61
N GLN A 147 10.80 -0.53 4.03
CA GLN A 147 11.20 -1.71 3.27
C GLN A 147 10.95 -2.97 4.09
N HIS A 148 10.28 -3.96 3.50
CA HIS A 148 9.86 -5.16 4.20
C HIS A 148 10.33 -6.42 3.48
N PRO A 149 11.06 -7.33 4.17
CA PRO A 149 11.48 -8.58 3.57
C PRO A 149 10.26 -9.50 3.36
N ARG A 150 10.19 -10.12 2.19
CA ARG A 150 9.20 -11.15 1.87
C ARG A 150 9.88 -12.51 1.75
N SER A 151 9.21 -13.53 2.26
CA SER A 151 9.65 -14.93 2.08
C SER A 151 9.21 -15.44 0.71
N GLU A 152 7.97 -15.15 0.31
CA GLU A 152 7.41 -15.49 -1.00
C GLU A 152 6.45 -14.38 -1.47
N PRO A 153 6.70 -13.77 -2.65
CA PRO A 153 7.92 -13.91 -3.45
C PRO A 153 9.14 -13.37 -2.70
N ALA A 154 10.34 -13.86 -3.01
CA ALA A 154 11.57 -13.50 -2.27
C ALA A 154 12.03 -12.03 -2.44
N SER A 155 11.33 -11.23 -3.25
CA SER A 155 11.63 -9.81 -3.44
C SER A 155 11.02 -8.98 -2.29
N PRO A 156 11.81 -8.14 -1.61
CA PRO A 156 11.28 -7.16 -0.65
C PRO A 156 10.19 -6.28 -1.28
N ILE A 157 9.30 -5.77 -0.43
CA ILE A 157 8.33 -4.74 -0.83
C ILE A 157 8.66 -3.41 -0.16
N GLN A 158 8.70 -2.36 -0.98
CA GLN A 158 8.68 -0.99 -0.52
C GLN A 158 7.25 -0.56 -0.26
N ILE A 159 6.99 0.07 0.89
CA ILE A 159 5.68 0.65 1.17
C ILE A 159 5.83 2.15 1.37
N HIS A 160 5.01 2.92 0.66
CA HIS A 160 4.92 4.36 0.84
C HIS A 160 3.71 4.69 1.70
N HIS A 161 3.92 5.63 2.61
CA HIS A 161 3.00 5.99 3.66
C HIS A 161 2.70 7.48 3.58
N VAL A 162 1.41 7.80 3.67
CA VAL A 162 0.93 9.15 3.90
C VAL A 162 0.04 9.15 5.15
N PHE A 163 0.13 10.21 5.94
CA PHE A 163 -0.68 10.40 7.14
C PHE A 163 -1.57 11.63 6.96
N LEU A 164 -2.86 11.38 6.79
CA LEU A 164 -3.86 12.38 6.47
C LEU A 164 -4.52 12.86 7.75
N GLY A 165 -4.24 14.10 8.13
CA GLY A 165 -4.97 14.77 9.20
C GLY A 165 -6.41 15.04 8.79
N LEU A 166 -7.35 14.84 9.71
CA LEU A 166 -8.70 15.34 9.53
C LEU A 166 -8.68 16.85 9.75
N SER A 167 -8.59 17.63 8.68
CA SER A 167 -8.90 19.05 8.78
C SER A 167 -10.38 19.17 9.11
N ASN A 168 -10.71 19.91 10.18
CA ASN A 168 -12.07 20.35 10.46
C ASN A 168 -12.50 21.34 9.37
N SER A 169 -12.79 20.83 8.18
CA SER A 169 -13.49 21.55 7.16
C SER A 169 -14.96 21.42 7.52
N SER A 170 -15.50 22.39 8.26
CA SER A 170 -16.94 22.57 8.41
C SER A 170 -17.56 22.65 7.01
N PHE A 171 -18.35 21.65 6.65
CA PHE A 171 -19.24 21.66 5.48
C PHE A 171 -20.41 22.60 5.71
#